data_AF-A0A3B9JBG5-F1
#
_entry.id   AF-A0A3B9JBG5-F1
#
_cell.length_a   1.000
_cell.length_b   1.000
_cell.length_c   1.000
_cell.angle_alpha   90.00
_cell.angle_beta   90.00
_cell.angle_gamma   90.00
#
_symmetry.space_group_name_H-M   'P 1'
#
loop_
_entity.id
_entity.type
_entity.pdbx_description
1 polymer ?
#
loop_
_entity_poly.entity_id
_entity_poly.type
_entity_poly.pdbx_seq_one_letter_code
_entity_poly.pdbx_strand_id
1 'polypeptide(L)'
;MPDFILIEGDKANFMPNFGAAVVAVQPGDLKGSGPATLTGKKLCVDGDEKKVSVPGCTYFTPQYSIPGVGTLKIAALAADQKAKKTKTGDNPVLLKGGMFTAEFEVQSPAQQPPPGPGSPIPDSTPKYTGQGMFMTTNMKFQGS
;
A
#
# COMPACT_ATOMS: atom_id res chain seq x y z
N MET A 1 -14.30 -8.64 15.89
CA MET A 1 -15.46 -7.86 15.42
C MET A 1 -15.51 -8.05 13.91
N PRO A 2 -16.68 -8.30 13.31
CA PRO A 2 -16.77 -8.46 11.87
C PRO A 2 -16.48 -7.13 11.16
N ASP A 3 -15.77 -7.19 10.04
CA ASP A 3 -15.45 -6.03 9.21
C ASP A 3 -15.68 -6.35 7.73
N PHE A 4 -15.77 -5.33 6.89
CA PHE A 4 -16.06 -5.51 5.47
C PHE A 4 -14.96 -6.27 4.76
N ILE A 5 -15.37 -7.28 4.00
CA ILE A 5 -14.47 -8.10 3.19
C ILE A 5 -14.05 -7.30 1.95
N LEU A 6 -12.76 -7.30 1.64
CA LEU A 6 -12.23 -6.67 0.45
C LEU A 6 -12.55 -7.49 -0.81
N ILE A 7 -12.87 -6.79 -1.88
CA ILE A 7 -13.19 -7.37 -3.18
C ILE A 7 -12.33 -6.78 -4.29
N GLU A 8 -12.31 -7.45 -5.42
CA GLU A 8 -11.58 -7.02 -6.61
C GLU A 8 -12.00 -5.61 -7.05
N GLY A 9 -10.99 -4.77 -7.30
CA GLY A 9 -11.17 -3.36 -7.64
C GLY A 9 -11.36 -2.43 -6.44
N ASP A 10 -11.32 -2.95 -5.21
CA ASP A 10 -11.11 -2.12 -4.03
C ASP A 10 -9.71 -1.50 -4.07
N LYS A 11 -9.52 -0.39 -3.33
CA LYS A 11 -8.30 0.42 -3.41
C LYS A 11 -7.50 0.36 -2.12
N ALA A 12 -6.19 0.19 -2.24
CA ALA A 12 -5.22 0.39 -1.18
C ALA A 12 -4.78 1.86 -1.19
N ASN A 13 -5.28 2.65 -0.24
CA ASN A 13 -4.92 4.05 -0.12
C ASN A 13 -3.67 4.19 0.75
N PHE A 14 -2.56 4.63 0.16
CA PHE A 14 -1.33 4.89 0.88
C PHE A 14 -1.37 6.30 1.46
N MET A 15 -0.82 6.50 2.66
CA MET A 15 -0.66 7.84 3.22
C MET A 15 0.61 8.49 2.67
N PRO A 16 0.61 9.79 2.35
CA PRO A 16 1.77 10.44 1.74
C PRO A 16 2.99 10.52 2.66
N ASN A 17 2.80 10.37 3.97
CA ASN A 17 3.89 10.51 4.94
C ASN A 17 4.58 9.17 5.22
N PHE A 18 5.81 9.04 4.75
CA PHE A 18 6.67 7.87 4.90
C PHE A 18 7.89 8.24 5.77
N GLY A 19 7.65 8.37 7.08
CA GLY A 19 8.67 8.84 8.02
C GLY A 19 9.03 10.31 7.77
N ALA A 20 10.25 10.55 7.27
CA ALA A 20 10.72 11.89 6.90
C ALA A 20 10.47 12.23 5.41
N ALA A 21 10.06 11.26 4.60
CA ALA A 21 9.76 11.44 3.20
C ALA A 21 8.27 11.69 2.96
N VAL A 22 7.99 12.65 2.09
CA VAL A 22 6.66 12.89 1.54
C VAL A 22 6.62 12.27 0.15
N VAL A 23 5.79 11.24 0.00
CA VAL A 23 5.59 10.52 -1.25
C VAL A 23 4.29 10.99 -1.89
N ALA A 24 4.33 11.30 -3.19
CA ALA A 24 3.16 11.50 -4.02
C ALA A 24 2.48 10.13 -4.28
N VAL A 25 1.73 9.70 -3.28
CA VAL A 25 1.02 8.42 -3.28
C VAL A 25 -0.08 8.37 -4.33
N GLN A 26 -0.27 7.19 -4.90
CA GLN A 26 -1.44 6.88 -5.73
C GLN A 26 -2.15 5.64 -5.16
N PRO A 27 -3.49 5.57 -5.22
CA PRO A 27 -4.21 4.39 -4.77
C PRO A 27 -3.81 3.16 -5.57
N GLY A 28 -3.45 2.07 -4.89
CA GLY A 28 -3.19 0.78 -5.53
C GLY A 28 -4.48 0.01 -5.73
N ASP A 29 -4.63 -0.71 -6.85
CA ASP A 29 -5.79 -1.56 -7.07
C ASP A 29 -5.57 -2.96 -6.50
N LEU A 30 -6.54 -3.43 -5.71
CA LEU A 30 -6.55 -4.80 -5.20
C LEU A 30 -7.12 -5.76 -6.24
N LYS A 31 -6.41 -6.87 -6.44
CA LYS A 31 -6.83 -7.97 -7.31
C LYS A 31 -7.17 -9.19 -6.47
N GLY A 32 -8.47 -9.49 -6.37
CA GLY A 32 -8.95 -10.65 -5.64
C GLY A 32 -8.67 -11.95 -6.38
N SER A 33 -8.14 -12.95 -5.70
CA SER A 33 -7.93 -14.30 -6.23
C SER A 33 -8.79 -15.37 -5.58
N GLY A 34 -9.65 -15.01 -4.61
CA GLY A 34 -10.55 -15.94 -3.95
C GLY A 34 -11.57 -16.59 -4.90
N PRO A 35 -11.99 -17.84 -4.64
CA PRO A 35 -12.99 -18.53 -5.45
C PRO A 35 -14.41 -17.97 -5.27
N ALA A 36 -14.71 -17.32 -4.15
CA ALA A 36 -15.97 -16.62 -3.95
C ALA A 36 -15.99 -15.29 -4.70
N THR A 37 -17.16 -14.94 -5.21
CA THR A 37 -17.43 -13.65 -5.84
C THR A 37 -18.56 -12.92 -5.14
N LEU A 38 -18.46 -11.59 -5.12
CA LEU A 38 -19.49 -10.68 -4.69
C LEU A 38 -19.88 -9.79 -5.88
N THR A 39 -21.11 -9.91 -6.36
CA THR A 39 -21.61 -9.09 -7.48
C THR A 39 -20.70 -9.19 -8.71
N GLY A 40 -20.16 -10.39 -8.96
CA GLY A 40 -19.23 -10.66 -10.08
C GLY A 40 -17.76 -10.29 -9.82
N LYS A 41 -17.42 -9.67 -8.67
CA LYS A 41 -16.04 -9.34 -8.28
C LYS A 41 -15.47 -10.39 -7.33
N LYS A 42 -14.23 -10.83 -7.52
CA LYS A 42 -13.62 -11.84 -6.63
C LYS A 42 -13.33 -11.27 -5.25
N LEU A 43 -13.42 -12.11 -4.21
CA LEU A 43 -12.98 -11.72 -2.87
C LEU A 43 -11.44 -11.70 -2.82
N CYS A 44 -10.89 -10.68 -2.15
CA CYS A 44 -9.46 -10.61 -1.87
C CYS A 44 -9.11 -11.54 -0.70
N VAL A 45 -8.05 -12.31 -0.87
CA VAL A 45 -7.57 -13.27 0.12
C VAL A 45 -6.11 -12.99 0.50
N ASP A 46 -5.67 -13.58 1.59
CA ASP A 46 -4.28 -13.53 2.05
C ASP A 46 -3.30 -13.86 0.92
N GLY A 47 -2.35 -12.96 0.69
CA GLY A 47 -1.39 -13.01 -0.42
C GLY A 47 -1.75 -12.08 -1.59
N ASP A 48 -3.00 -11.62 -1.71
CA ASP A 48 -3.39 -10.66 -2.75
C ASP A 48 -2.81 -9.26 -2.48
N GLU A 49 -2.58 -8.90 -1.22
CA GLU A 49 -1.95 -7.63 -0.84
C GLU A 49 -0.54 -7.48 -1.42
N LYS A 50 0.18 -8.60 -1.59
CA LYS A 50 1.55 -8.61 -2.14
C LYS A 50 1.58 -8.27 -3.64
N LYS A 51 0.43 -8.38 -4.32
CA LYS A 51 0.28 -8.02 -5.73
C LYS A 51 0.06 -6.51 -5.89
N VAL A 52 -0.23 -5.79 -4.81
CA VAL A 52 -0.38 -4.33 -4.83
C VAL A 52 1.01 -3.71 -4.92
N SER A 53 1.31 -3.15 -6.08
CA SER A 53 2.54 -2.42 -6.35
C SER A 53 2.19 -1.20 -7.18
N VAL A 54 2.55 -0.02 -6.69
CA VAL A 54 2.30 1.26 -7.36
C VAL A 54 3.64 1.89 -7.72
N PRO A 55 4.18 1.63 -8.91
CA PRO A 55 5.44 2.20 -9.37
C PRO A 55 5.26 3.65 -9.83
N GLY A 56 6.35 4.40 -9.87
CA GLY A 56 6.36 5.77 -10.40
C GLY A 56 5.90 6.84 -9.40
N CYS A 57 5.82 6.51 -8.12
CA CYS A 57 5.51 7.49 -7.10
C CYS A 57 6.74 8.36 -6.84
N THR A 58 6.59 9.67 -7.02
CA THR A 58 7.65 10.63 -6.70
C THR A 58 7.72 10.84 -5.20
N TYR A 59 8.90 11.12 -4.67
CA TYR A 59 9.06 11.47 -3.26
C TYR A 59 10.09 12.57 -3.08
N PHE A 60 9.95 13.32 -2.00
CA PHE A 60 10.90 14.33 -1.60
C PHE A 60 10.98 14.37 -0.08
N THR A 61 12.02 14.99 0.45
CA THR A 61 12.14 15.28 1.88
C THR A 61 12.43 16.77 2.07
N PRO A 62 12.31 17.32 3.29
CA PRO A 62 12.72 18.70 3.55
C PRO A 62 14.17 19.00 3.16
N GLN A 63 15.06 18.00 3.20
CA GLN A 63 16.47 18.12 2.84
C GLN A 63 16.73 17.84 1.34
N TYR A 64 16.00 16.90 0.75
CA TYR A 64 16.14 16.44 -0.62
C TYR A 64 14.98 16.98 -1.47
N SER A 65 15.11 18.25 -1.92
CA SER A 65 14.05 18.95 -2.65
C SER A 65 13.89 18.54 -4.11
N ILE A 66 14.89 17.88 -4.71
CA ILE A 66 14.80 17.32 -6.06
C ILE A 66 14.10 15.96 -5.93
N PRO A 67 12.89 15.79 -6.50
CA PRO A 67 12.11 14.58 -6.27
C PRO A 67 12.79 13.34 -6.82
N GLY A 68 12.85 12.29 -6.00
CA GLY A 68 13.17 10.94 -6.43
C GLY A 68 11.94 10.19 -6.90
N VAL A 69 12.12 8.94 -7.34
CA VAL A 69 11.05 8.06 -7.78
C VAL A 69 11.22 6.69 -7.14
N GLY A 70 10.12 6.06 -6.77
CA GLY A 70 10.12 4.71 -6.24
C GLY A 70 8.81 3.99 -6.47
N THR A 71 8.67 2.86 -5.79
CA THR A 71 7.50 1.99 -5.87
C THR A 71 6.91 1.79 -4.49
N LEU A 72 5.61 2.04 -4.36
CA LEU A 72 4.85 1.74 -3.14
C LEU A 72 4.38 0.29 -3.15
N LYS A 73 4.55 -0.38 -2.01
CA LYS A 73 4.12 -1.76 -1.77
C LYS A 73 3.49 -1.88 -0.39
N ILE A 74 2.66 -2.89 -0.22
CA ILE A 74 2.16 -3.28 1.11
C ILE A 74 3.18 -4.22 1.74
N ALA A 75 3.79 -3.80 2.84
CA ALA A 75 4.83 -4.57 3.52
C ALA A 75 4.24 -5.58 4.51
N ALA A 76 3.24 -5.16 5.29
CA ALA A 76 2.59 -6.01 6.26
C ALA A 76 1.15 -5.57 6.52
N LEU A 77 0.25 -6.53 6.62
CA LEU A 77 -1.12 -6.31 7.07
C LEU A 77 -1.20 -6.25 8.58
N ALA A 78 -2.12 -5.46 9.10
CA ALA A 78 -2.49 -5.50 10.51
C ALA A 78 -3.30 -6.76 10.84
N ALA A 79 -3.31 -7.13 12.12
CA ALA A 79 -3.96 -8.36 12.59
C ALA A 79 -5.49 -8.37 12.42
N ASP A 80 -6.09 -7.20 12.17
CA ASP A 80 -7.52 -6.97 11.92
C ASP A 80 -7.87 -6.88 10.42
N GLN A 81 -6.86 -6.90 9.54
CA GLN A 81 -7.04 -6.90 8.08
C GLN A 81 -7.05 -8.31 7.48
N LYS A 82 -6.90 -9.34 8.32
CA LYS A 82 -6.97 -10.75 7.94
C LYS A 82 -8.03 -11.44 8.77
N ALA A 83 -9.03 -12.01 8.10
CA ALA A 83 -10.07 -12.78 8.77
C ALA A 83 -9.49 -14.05 9.42
N LYS A 84 -9.93 -14.35 10.64
CA LYS A 84 -9.49 -15.54 11.37
C LYS A 84 -10.42 -16.72 11.15
N LYS A 85 -11.72 -16.45 10.99
CA LYS A 85 -12.78 -17.45 10.83
C LYS A 85 -13.30 -17.48 9.40
N THR A 86 -13.48 -16.32 8.77
CA THR A 86 -14.01 -16.23 7.41
C THR A 86 -12.93 -16.58 6.39
N LYS A 87 -13.18 -17.64 5.60
CA LYS A 87 -12.30 -18.09 4.52
C LYS A 87 -13.11 -18.28 3.26
N THR A 88 -12.44 -18.16 2.12
CA THR A 88 -13.00 -18.52 0.82
C THR A 88 -12.07 -19.50 0.13
N GLY A 89 -12.57 -20.71 -0.14
CA GLY A 89 -11.71 -21.87 -0.35
C GLY A 89 -10.84 -22.10 0.89
N ASP A 90 -9.54 -22.31 0.68
CA ASP A 90 -8.57 -22.58 1.76
C ASP A 90 -7.95 -21.31 2.36
N ASN A 91 -8.16 -20.15 1.74
CA ASN A 91 -7.49 -18.90 2.12
C ASN A 91 -8.41 -17.97 2.94
N PRO A 92 -7.89 -17.37 4.03
CA PRO A 92 -8.62 -16.33 4.77
C PRO A 92 -8.82 -15.09 3.91
N VAL A 93 -10.01 -14.49 4.04
CA VAL A 93 -10.34 -13.27 3.31
C VAL A 93 -9.65 -12.05 3.94
N LEU A 94 -9.32 -11.07 3.11
CA LEU A 94 -8.84 -9.78 3.59
C LEU A 94 -10.02 -8.92 4.03
N LEU A 95 -9.83 -8.24 5.15
CA LEU A 95 -10.79 -7.32 5.74
C LEU A 95 -10.26 -5.89 5.58
N LYS A 96 -11.18 -4.92 5.54
CA LYS A 96 -10.84 -3.51 5.50
C LYS A 96 -9.88 -3.13 6.65
N GLY A 97 -10.22 -3.53 7.87
CA GLY A 97 -9.45 -3.29 9.09
C GLY A 97 -9.11 -1.83 9.32
N GLY A 98 -8.10 -1.61 10.15
CA GLY A 98 -7.47 -0.31 10.34
C GLY A 98 -6.46 0.01 9.23
N MET A 99 -5.17 0.01 9.58
CA MET A 99 -4.09 0.46 8.71
C MET A 99 -3.07 -0.65 8.48
N PHE A 100 -2.64 -0.83 7.23
CA PHE A 100 -1.51 -1.70 6.89
C PHE A 100 -0.20 -0.90 6.91
N THR A 101 0.91 -1.62 7.08
CA THR A 101 2.25 -1.07 6.90
C THR A 101 2.59 -1.05 5.42
N ALA A 102 2.90 0.14 4.92
CA ALA A 102 3.37 0.35 3.56
C ALA A 102 4.90 0.50 3.54
N GLU A 103 5.53 0.05 2.47
CA GLU A 103 6.95 0.28 2.20
C GLU A 103 7.09 0.94 0.84
N PHE A 104 7.86 2.02 0.80
CA PHE A 104 8.25 2.72 -0.40
C PHE A 104 9.69 2.36 -0.72
N GLU A 105 9.89 1.65 -1.82
CA GLU A 105 11.20 1.23 -2.31
C GLU A 105 11.74 2.26 -3.30
N VAL A 106 12.86 2.90 -2.94
CA VAL A 106 13.49 3.93 -3.76
C VAL A 106 14.17 3.28 -4.95
N GLN A 107 13.77 3.67 -6.16
CA GLN A 107 14.44 3.26 -7.41
C GLN A 107 15.41 4.34 -7.90
N SER A 108 15.00 5.59 -7.79
CA SER A 108 15.81 6.77 -8.08
C SER A 108 15.80 7.68 -6.84
N PRO A 109 16.94 7.89 -6.18
CA PRO A 109 16.99 8.68 -4.95
C PRO A 109 16.66 10.15 -5.19
N ALA A 110 15.94 10.75 -4.24
CA ALA A 110 15.76 12.19 -4.17
C ALA A 110 17.12 12.85 -3.98
N GLN A 111 17.30 14.08 -4.48
CA GLN A 111 18.60 14.76 -4.42
C GLN A 111 18.49 16.10 -3.70
N GLN A 112 19.54 16.45 -2.97
CA GLN A 112 19.70 17.75 -2.34
C GLN A 112 20.36 18.68 -3.37
N PRO A 113 19.74 19.84 -3.67
CA PRO A 113 20.38 20.86 -4.49
C PRO A 113 21.77 21.23 -3.91
N PRO A 114 22.81 21.31 -4.74
CA PRO A 114 24.14 21.61 -4.24
C PRO A 114 24.20 23.06 -3.72
N PRO A 115 24.83 23.32 -2.55
CA PRO A 115 24.98 24.67 -2.01
C PRO A 115 25.99 25.55 -2.80
N GLY A 116 26.55 25.06 -3.90
CA GLY A 116 27.56 25.71 -4.74
C GLY A 116 27.81 24.93 -6.05
N PRO A 117 28.96 25.09 -6.74
CA PRO A 117 29.26 24.43 -8.02
C PRO A 117 29.57 22.90 -7.91
N GLY A 118 28.98 22.21 -6.92
CA GLY A 118 29.13 20.77 -6.72
C GLY A 118 28.00 19.95 -7.37
N SER A 119 28.14 18.62 -7.37
CA SER A 119 27.07 17.70 -7.77
C SER A 119 25.97 17.61 -6.70
N PRO A 120 24.70 17.37 -7.07
CA PRO A 120 23.63 17.09 -6.11
C PRO A 120 23.97 15.87 -5.25
N ILE A 121 23.57 15.89 -3.97
CA ILE A 121 23.80 14.79 -3.03
C ILE A 121 22.55 13.90 -3.02
N PRO A 122 22.63 12.64 -3.45
CA PRO A 122 21.49 11.73 -3.39
C PRO A 122 21.16 11.31 -1.97
N ASP A 123 19.87 11.06 -1.73
CA ASP A 123 19.39 10.38 -0.55
C ASP A 123 19.90 8.94 -0.52
N SER A 124 20.63 8.60 0.55
CA SER A 124 21.18 7.26 0.77
C SER A 124 20.14 6.27 1.33
N THR A 125 18.92 6.72 1.61
CA THR A 125 17.85 5.89 2.18
C THR A 125 17.21 5.03 1.08
N PRO A 126 17.40 3.70 1.07
CA PRO A 126 16.92 2.85 -0.01
C PRO A 126 15.41 2.56 0.10
N LYS A 127 14.83 2.74 1.29
CA LYS A 127 13.43 2.46 1.55
C LYS A 127 12.87 3.29 2.68
N TYR A 128 11.60 3.64 2.56
CA TYR A 128 10.85 4.33 3.60
C TYR A 128 9.63 3.51 4.02
N THR A 129 9.32 3.55 5.30
CA THR A 129 8.13 2.88 5.86
C THR A 129 7.04 3.90 6.14
N GLY A 130 5.80 3.55 5.82
CA GLY A 130 4.62 4.38 6.04
C GLY A 130 3.42 3.53 6.37
N GLN A 131 2.25 4.14 6.27
CA GLN A 131 0.98 3.49 6.55
C GLN A 131 0.03 3.68 5.38
N GLY A 132 -0.94 2.79 5.28
CA GLY A 132 -2.05 2.92 4.35
C GLY A 132 -3.29 2.23 4.89
N MET A 133 -4.40 2.39 4.20
CA MET A 133 -5.68 1.80 4.58
C MET A 133 -6.41 1.29 3.34
N PHE A 134 -7.22 0.25 3.51
CA PHE A 134 -8.05 -0.23 2.42
C PHE A 134 -9.34 0.59 2.34
N MET A 135 -9.71 0.93 1.12
CA MET A 135 -10.99 1.51 0.75
C MET A 135 -11.78 0.46 0.02
N THR A 136 -12.81 -0.06 0.69
CA THR A 136 -13.73 -1.02 0.11
C THR A 136 -14.98 -0.35 -0.40
N THR A 137 -15.46 -0.84 -1.54
CA THR A 137 -16.78 -0.50 -2.10
C THR A 137 -17.87 -1.47 -1.62
N ASN A 138 -17.48 -2.57 -0.98
CA ASN A 138 -18.40 -3.54 -0.41
C ASN A 138 -18.99 -3.03 0.92
N MET A 139 -20.31 -2.91 0.97
CA MET A 139 -21.08 -2.57 2.18
C MET A 139 -21.98 -3.71 2.68
N LYS A 140 -21.85 -4.92 2.13
CA LYS A 140 -22.75 -6.06 2.42
C LYS A 140 -22.03 -7.21 3.12
N PHE A 141 -20.90 -7.65 2.58
CA PHE A 141 -20.20 -8.82 3.12
C PHE A 141 -19.26 -8.40 4.24
N GLN A 142 -19.44 -9.00 5.41
CA GLN A 142 -18.56 -8.84 6.55
C GLN A 142 -17.98 -10.19 6.96
N GLY A 143 -16.74 -10.17 7.47
CA GLY A 143 -16.02 -11.35 7.93
C GLY A 143 -15.27 -11.08 9.22
N SER A 144 -14.87 -12.14 9.93
CA SER A 144 -14.12 -12.07 11.19
C SER A 144 -13.04 -13.13 11.27
#